data_AF-A0A4Y7R8F0-F1
#
_entry.id   AF-A0A4Y7R8F0-F1
#
_cell.length_a   1.000
_cell.length_b   1.000
_cell.length_c   1.000
_cell.angle_alpha   90.00
_cell.angle_beta   90.00
_cell.angle_gamma   90.00
#
_symmetry.space_group_name_H-M   'P 1'
#
loop_
_entity.id
_entity.type
_entity.pdbx_description
1 polymer ?
#
loop_
_entity_poly.entity_id
_entity_poly.type
_entity_poly.pdbx_seq_one_letter_code
_entity_poly.pdbx_strand_id
1 'polypeptide(L)'
;MKINGTGGIDHIKAYTKQQQKETDEVKNKPGGQIRGDTLEISTEARRMQKYKGMLAEIPAVREELVDSLKQRIKDGSYRPDSEKIAAGLIEENLSDKIK
;
A
#
# COMPACT_ATOMS: atom_id res chain seq x y z
N MET A 1 18.95 6.77 -13.74
CA MET A 1 18.78 5.98 -12.50
C MET A 1 17.55 5.07 -12.61
N LYS A 2 17.64 3.78 -12.23
CA LYS A 2 16.51 2.82 -12.21
C LYS A 2 16.07 2.59 -10.77
N ILE A 3 14.78 2.78 -10.48
CA ILE A 3 14.21 2.53 -9.14
C ILE A 3 13.35 1.26 -9.15
N ASN A 4 13.67 0.32 -8.25
CA ASN A 4 12.93 -0.94 -8.07
C ASN A 4 12.48 -1.06 -6.61
N GLY A 5 11.17 -1.10 -6.38
CA GLY A 5 10.58 -1.34 -5.06
C GLY A 5 10.61 -0.13 -4.12
N THR A 6 9.44 0.35 -3.68
CA THR A 6 9.31 1.47 -2.76
C THR A 6 9.30 0.99 -1.30
N GLY A 7 10.49 0.79 -0.74
CA GLY A 7 10.70 0.64 0.69
C GLY A 7 10.65 1.99 1.40
N GLY A 8 9.45 2.52 1.64
CA GLY A 8 9.16 3.64 2.55
C GLY A 8 9.71 5.04 2.19
N ILE A 9 10.68 5.14 1.29
CA ILE A 9 11.31 6.40 0.89
C ILE A 9 10.75 6.81 -0.47
N ASP A 10 10.31 8.06 -0.61
CA ASP A 10 9.89 8.61 -1.90
C ASP A 10 11.13 9.09 -2.67
N HIS A 11 11.80 8.15 -3.34
CA HIS A 11 13.03 8.36 -4.11
C HIS A 11 12.88 9.47 -5.16
N ILE A 12 11.66 9.65 -5.69
CA ILE A 12 11.33 10.70 -6.67
C ILE A 12 11.37 12.07 -5.99
N LYS A 13 10.79 12.20 -4.80
CA LYS A 13 10.88 13.44 -4.00
C LYS A 13 12.32 13.78 -3.59
N ALA A 14 13.12 12.79 -3.21
CA ALA A 14 14.52 13.02 -2.86
C ALA A 14 15.32 13.52 -4.07
N TYR A 15 15.15 12.88 -5.23
CA TYR A 15 15.81 13.26 -6.48
C TYR A 15 15.40 14.66 -6.97
N THR A 16 14.10 14.96 -6.97
CA THR A 16 13.59 16.29 -7.38
C THR A 16 14.08 17.41 -6.44
N LYS A 17 14.17 17.13 -5.14
CA LYS A 17 14.75 18.07 -4.16
C LYS A 17 16.25 18.30 -4.39
N GLN A 18 16.97 17.28 -4.82
CA GLN A 18 18.39 17.40 -5.18
C GLN A 18 18.56 18.21 -6.47
N GLN A 19 17.73 17.97 -7.49
CA GLN A 19 17.73 18.76 -8.73
C GLN A 19 17.46 20.25 -8.48
N GLN A 20 16.54 20.58 -7.57
CA GLN A 20 16.29 21.97 -7.17
C GLN A 20 17.50 22.61 -6.49
N LYS A 21 18.18 21.90 -5.58
CA LYS A 21 19.42 22.40 -4.95
C LYS A 21 20.54 22.60 -5.97
N GLU A 22 20.75 21.65 -6.87
CA GLU A 22 21.78 21.75 -7.91
C GLU A 22 21.48 22.90 -8.88
N THR A 23 20.22 23.16 -9.23
CA THR A 23 19.84 24.34 -10.03
C THR A 23 20.04 25.65 -9.28
N ASP A 24 19.72 25.72 -7.99
CA ASP A 24 19.95 26.91 -7.16
C ASP A 24 21.46 27.20 -6.95
N GLU A 25 22.29 26.17 -6.82
CA GLU A 25 23.75 26.31 -6.69
C GLU A 25 24.42 26.69 -8.02
N VAL A 26 23.93 26.16 -9.15
CA VAL A 26 24.42 26.52 -10.49
C VAL A 26 24.03 27.96 -10.88
N LYS A 27 22.86 28.44 -10.45
CA LYS A 27 22.40 29.82 -10.71
C LYS A 27 23.28 30.89 -10.05
N ASN A 28 24.03 30.53 -9.01
CA ASN A 28 24.92 31.43 -8.26
C ASN A 28 26.41 31.37 -8.71
N LYS A 29 26.76 30.54 -9.72
CA LYS A 29 28.13 30.45 -10.27
C LYS A 29 28.15 30.69 -11.79
N PRO A 30 28.94 31.65 -12.31
CA PRO A 30 29.02 31.86 -13.75
C PRO A 30 29.74 30.68 -14.41
N GLY A 31 29.04 29.93 -15.27
CA GLY A 31 29.57 28.83 -16.07
C GLY A 31 29.21 27.41 -15.62
N GLY A 32 28.30 27.22 -14.66
CA GLY A 32 27.87 25.88 -14.23
C GLY A 32 27.01 25.17 -15.28
N GLN A 33 27.45 24.00 -15.74
CA GLN A 33 26.66 23.10 -16.59
C GLN A 33 25.76 22.21 -15.72
N ILE A 34 24.45 22.19 -16.01
CA ILE A 34 23.50 21.26 -15.40
C ILE A 34 23.75 19.88 -16.01
N ARG A 35 24.26 18.93 -15.23
CA ARG A 35 24.31 17.52 -15.64
C ARG A 35 22.90 16.95 -15.55
N GLY A 36 22.29 16.68 -16.71
CA GLY A 36 20.96 16.09 -16.78
C GLY A 36 21.01 14.59 -16.52
N ASP A 37 20.62 14.17 -15.33
CA ASP A 37 20.35 12.76 -15.05
C ASP A 37 18.91 12.40 -15.47
N THR A 38 18.75 11.29 -16.18
CA THR A 38 17.43 10.76 -16.60
C THR A 38 16.92 9.74 -15.58
N LEU A 39 15.71 9.97 -15.07
CA LEU A 39 15.01 9.06 -14.15
C LEU A 39 14.10 8.11 -14.92
N GLU A 40 14.31 6.80 -14.77
CA GLU A 40 13.45 5.77 -15.37
C GLU A 40 12.79 4.92 -14.27
N ILE A 41 11.46 4.99 -14.20
CA ILE A 41 10.65 4.15 -13.32
C ILE A 41 10.27 2.87 -14.07
N SER A 42 10.59 1.72 -13.50
CA SER A 42 10.23 0.42 -14.08
C SER A 42 8.71 0.26 -14.22
N THR A 43 8.28 -0.51 -15.22
CA THR A 43 6.86 -0.78 -15.49
C THR A 43 6.20 -1.51 -14.33
N GLU A 44 6.92 -2.40 -13.66
CA GLU A 44 6.49 -3.13 -12.47
C GLU A 44 6.23 -2.21 -11.28
N ALA A 45 7.15 -1.28 -11.00
CA ALA A 45 6.99 -0.30 -9.92
C ALA A 45 5.75 0.60 -10.14
N ARG A 46 5.49 1.01 -11.39
CA ARG A 46 4.27 1.76 -11.74
C ARG A 46 3.00 0.95 -11.48
N ARG A 47 3.00 -0.34 -11.83
CA ARG A 47 1.87 -1.25 -11.57
C ARG A 47 1.64 -1.42 -10.07
N MET A 48 2.69 -1.64 -9.29
CA MET A 48 2.59 -1.74 -7.82
C MET A 48 2.02 -0.48 -7.19
N GLN A 49 2.46 0.72 -7.60
CA GLN A 49 1.92 1.97 -7.09
C GLN A 49 0.43 2.12 -7.43
N LYS A 50 0.02 1.74 -8.65
CA LYS A 50 -1.39 1.73 -9.06
C LYS A 50 -2.21 0.78 -8.19
N TYR A 51 -1.74 -0.44 -7.95
CA TYR A 51 -2.44 -1.40 -7.09
C TYR A 51 -2.51 -0.96 -5.63
N LYS A 52 -1.45 -0.36 -5.09
CA LYS A 52 -1.48 0.23 -3.73
C LYS A 52 -2.54 1.33 -3.61
N GLY A 53 -2.66 2.19 -4.62
CA GLY A 53 -3.71 3.22 -4.66
C GLY A 53 -5.11 2.61 -4.67
N MET A 54 -5.35 1.63 -5.55
CA MET A 54 -6.63 0.92 -5.62
C MET A 54 -6.98 0.21 -4.32
N LEU A 55 -6.01 -0.45 -3.66
CA LEU A 55 -6.22 -1.11 -2.38
C LEU A 55 -6.58 -0.12 -1.26
N ALA A 56 -6.05 1.11 -1.30
CA ALA A 56 -6.36 2.15 -0.33
C ALA A 56 -7.77 2.74 -0.49
N GLU A 57 -8.35 2.64 -1.69
CA GLU A 57 -9.74 3.05 -1.96
C GLU A 57 -10.77 2.00 -1.54
N ILE A 58 -10.35 0.75 -1.31
CA ILE A 58 -11.25 -0.31 -0.84
C ILE A 58 -11.63 0.00 0.63
N PRO A 59 -12.93 0.07 0.94
CA PRO A 59 -13.36 0.32 2.30
C PRO A 59 -12.92 -0.83 3.21
N ALA A 60 -12.47 -0.47 4.42
CA ALA A 60 -12.06 -1.46 5.43
C ALA A 60 -13.21 -2.42 5.80
N VAL A 61 -14.46 -1.94 5.70
CA VAL A 61 -15.67 -2.71 5.99
C VAL A 61 -16.48 -2.87 4.71
N ARG A 62 -16.90 -4.12 4.44
CA ARG A 62 -17.84 -4.44 3.37
C ARG A 62 -19.26 -4.32 3.89
N GLU A 63 -19.80 -3.10 3.91
CA GLU A 63 -21.11 -2.79 4.51
C GLU A 63 -22.24 -3.66 3.94
N GLU A 64 -22.26 -3.89 2.63
CA GLU A 64 -23.26 -4.75 1.97
C GLU A 64 -23.28 -6.18 2.55
N LEU A 65 -22.09 -6.75 2.80
CA LEU A 65 -21.96 -8.06 3.42
C LEU A 65 -22.48 -8.04 4.87
N VAL A 66 -22.11 -7.00 5.61
CA VAL A 66 -22.55 -6.82 7.01
C VAL A 66 -24.07 -6.74 7.10
N ASP A 67 -24.70 -5.94 6.24
CA ASP A 67 -26.14 -5.76 6.25
C ASP A 67 -26.88 -7.02 5.80
N SER A 68 -26.36 -7.75 4.81
CA SER A 68 -26.90 -9.05 4.42
C SER A 68 -26.87 -10.06 5.57
N LEU A 69 -25.79 -10.07 6.36
CA LEU A 69 -25.67 -10.95 7.54
C LEU A 69 -26.63 -10.54 8.64
N LYS A 70 -26.75 -9.23 8.94
CA LYS A 70 -27.74 -8.71 9.91
C LYS A 70 -29.17 -9.12 9.54
N GLN A 71 -29.53 -9.01 8.26
CA GLN A 71 -30.84 -9.43 7.77
C GLN A 71 -31.08 -10.92 8.00
N ARG A 72 -30.12 -11.78 7.62
CA ARG A 72 -30.19 -13.23 7.84
C ARG A 72 -30.26 -13.63 9.32
N ILE A 73 -29.65 -12.84 10.20
CA ILE A 73 -29.77 -13.06 11.65
C ILE A 73 -31.18 -12.69 12.10
N LYS A 74 -31.70 -11.55 11.64
CA LYS A 74 -33.05 -11.06 12.00
C LYS A 74 -34.15 -12.00 11.53
N ASP A 75 -34.03 -12.56 10.32
CA ASP A 75 -35.01 -13.48 9.75
C ASP A 75 -34.83 -14.94 10.20
N GLY A 76 -33.77 -15.24 10.96
CA GLY A 76 -33.47 -16.58 11.49
C GLY A 76 -32.89 -17.57 10.46
N SER A 77 -32.59 -17.13 9.24
CA SER A 77 -31.98 -17.96 8.19
C SER A 77 -30.46 -18.06 8.29
N TYR A 78 -29.85 -17.32 9.20
CA TYR A 78 -28.42 -17.42 9.47
C TYR A 78 -28.10 -18.74 10.17
N ARG A 79 -27.40 -19.62 9.44
CA ARG A 79 -26.88 -20.89 9.95
C ARG A 79 -25.36 -20.80 10.02
N PRO A 80 -24.78 -20.57 11.21
CA PRO A 80 -23.33 -20.60 11.35
C PRO A 80 -22.82 -22.01 11.13
N ASP A 81 -21.61 -22.09 10.59
CA ASP A 81 -20.93 -23.35 10.31
C ASP A 81 -20.18 -23.80 11.57
N SER A 82 -20.60 -24.93 12.15
CA SER A 82 -20.04 -25.46 13.39
C SER A 82 -18.58 -25.89 13.24
N GLU A 83 -18.17 -26.38 12.06
CA GLU A 83 -16.79 -26.78 11.82
C GLU A 83 -15.87 -25.56 11.80
N LYS A 84 -16.31 -24.47 11.17
CA LYS A 84 -15.57 -23.20 11.16
C LYS A 84 -15.45 -22.57 12.55
N ILE A 85 -16.50 -22.67 13.36
CA ILE A 85 -16.46 -22.19 14.75
C ILE A 85 -15.41 -22.99 15.55
N ALA A 86 -15.46 -24.33 15.46
CA ALA A 86 -14.51 -25.18 16.16
C ALA A 86 -13.06 -24.93 15.69
N ALA A 87 -12.84 -24.79 14.39
CA ALA A 87 -11.54 -24.45 13.83
C ALA A 87 -11.00 -23.11 14.37
N GLY A 88 -11.83 -22.07 14.40
CA GLY A 88 -11.45 -20.76 14.93
C GLY A 88 -11.07 -20.80 16.42
N LEU A 89 -11.83 -21.56 17.22
CA LEU A 89 -11.50 -21.76 18.65
C LEU A 89 -10.15 -22.46 18.84
N ILE A 90 -9.83 -23.45 17.99
CA ILE A 90 -8.55 -24.16 18.04
C ILE A 90 -7.41 -23.21 17.63
N GLU A 91 -7.58 -22.44 16.56
CA GLU A 91 -6.58 -21.46 16.10
C GLU A 91 -6.27 -20.39 17.15
N GLU A 92 -7.30 -19.87 17.85
CA GLU A 92 -7.13 -18.92 18.94
C GLU A 92 -6.31 -19.53 20.09
N ASN A 93 -6.68 -20.73 20.54
CA ASN A 93 -5.96 -21.44 21.61
C ASN A 93 -4.51 -21.76 21.25
N LEU A 94 -4.23 -22.06 19.98
CA LEU A 94 -2.87 -22.30 19.50
C LEU A 94 -2.07 -21.00 19.47
N SER A 95 -2.66 -19.91 19.00
CA SER A 95 -2.02 -18.60 18.91
C SER A 95 -1.63 -18.06 20.29
N ASP A 96 -2.46 -18.31 21.30
CA ASP A 96 -2.18 -17.93 22.69
C ASP A 96 -1.06 -18.73 23.33
N LYS A 97 -0.87 -20.00 22.96
CA LYS A 97 0.21 -20.86 23.47
C LYS A 97 1.58 -20.58 22.85
N ILE A 98 1.61 -19.91 21.70
CA ILE A 98 2.84 -19.61 20.95
C ILE A 98 3.41 -18.23 21.31
N LYS A 99 2.66 -17.43 22.09
CA LYS A 99 3.14 -16.18 22.69
C LYS A 99 3.76 -16.41 24.05
#